data_AF-A0A1H1GX17-F1
#
_entry.id   AF-A0A1H1GX17-F1
#
_cell.length_a   1.000
_cell.length_b   1.000
_cell.length_c   1.000
_cell.angle_alpha   90.00
_cell.angle_beta   90.00
_cell.angle_gamma   90.00
#
_symmetry.space_group_name_H-M   'P 1'
#
loop_
_entity.id
_entity.type
_entity.pdbx_description
1 polymer ?
#
loop_
_entity_poly.entity_id
_entity_poly.type
_entity_poly.pdbx_seq_one_letter_code
_entity_poly.pdbx_strand_id
1 'polypeptide(L)'
;MTAIRLIRHGSPLTRSWVPPTVVVDGRMCPVNDDDTLIPVSPGVRMLAVSENMPAPSKWASMSVSVAPGQVVTVYFSPPAFPSVSGVLGFAPQTHSSWPWMYVLLGVLALMVILPAAVFLVVLLIAAA
;
A
#
# COMPACT_ATOMS: atom_id res chain seq x y z
N MET A 1 7.24 5.82 -28.55
CA MET A 1 6.00 5.43 -27.84
C MET A 1 5.84 6.33 -26.62
N THR A 2 4.65 6.86 -26.37
CA THR A 2 4.37 7.72 -25.21
C THR A 2 3.51 6.92 -24.23
N ALA A 3 4.00 6.70 -23.01
CA ALA A 3 3.30 5.84 -22.05
C ALA A 3 3.56 6.25 -20.60
N ILE A 4 2.64 5.87 -19.72
CA ILE A 4 2.85 5.92 -18.27
C ILE A 4 3.10 4.48 -17.83
N ARG A 5 4.28 4.23 -17.26
CA ARG A 5 4.60 2.95 -16.63
C ARG A 5 4.16 3.02 -15.17
N LEU A 6 3.13 2.27 -14.81
CA LEU A 6 2.64 2.19 -13.45
C LEU A 6 3.28 0.99 -12.76
N ILE A 7 4.00 1.25 -11.67
CA ILE A 7 4.61 0.22 -10.83
C ILE A 7 3.87 0.17 -9.50
N ARG A 8 3.18 -0.94 -9.22
CA ARG A 8 2.51 -1.21 -7.95
C ARG A 8 3.55 -1.69 -6.94
N HIS A 9 3.92 -0.82 -6.00
CA HIS A 9 4.96 -1.05 -5.02
C HIS A 9 4.33 -1.28 -3.65
N GLY A 10 4.29 -2.52 -3.15
CA GLY A 10 3.69 -2.84 -1.85
C GLY A 10 4.13 -4.19 -1.30
N SER A 11 4.09 -4.34 0.02
CA SER A 11 4.34 -5.64 0.68
C SER A 11 3.24 -6.64 0.30
N PRO A 12 3.56 -7.93 0.11
CA PRO A 12 2.57 -8.99 -0.14
C PRO A 12 1.44 -9.01 0.89
N LEU A 13 1.71 -8.54 2.12
CA LEU A 13 0.75 -8.50 3.22
C LEU A 13 -0.22 -7.31 3.15
N THR A 14 0.17 -6.20 2.52
CA THR A 14 -0.65 -4.97 2.41
C THR A 14 -1.36 -4.86 1.07
N ARG A 15 -1.19 -5.85 0.20
CA ARG A 15 -1.63 -5.84 -1.18
C ARG A 15 -2.85 -6.74 -1.35
N SER A 16 -3.87 -6.27 -2.07
CA SER A 16 -4.97 -7.12 -2.50
C SER A 16 -4.52 -8.08 -3.61
N TRP A 17 -5.07 -9.30 -3.58
CA TRP A 17 -4.87 -10.29 -4.65
C TRP A 17 -5.57 -9.89 -5.95
N VAL A 18 -6.55 -8.99 -5.87
CA VAL A 18 -7.22 -8.43 -7.04
C VAL A 18 -6.37 -7.26 -7.58
N PRO A 19 -6.19 -7.15 -8.90
CA PRO A 19 -5.49 -6.00 -9.50
C PRO A 19 -6.18 -4.67 -9.16
N PRO A 20 -5.42 -3.55 -9.10
CA PRO A 20 -6.00 -2.25 -8.82
C PRO A 20 -6.80 -1.74 -10.03
N THR A 21 -7.78 -0.88 -9.76
CA THR A 21 -8.49 -0.16 -10.81
C THR A 21 -7.72 1.12 -11.13
N VAL A 22 -7.34 1.29 -12.40
CA VAL A 22 -6.64 2.47 -12.88
C VAL A 22 -7.53 3.25 -13.84
N VAL A 23 -7.55 4.57 -13.65
CA VAL A 23 -8.29 5.51 -14.48
C VAL A 23 -7.33 6.59 -14.97
N VAL A 24 -7.26 6.78 -16.28
CA VAL A 24 -6.49 7.87 -16.91
C VAL A 24 -7.46 8.80 -17.62
N ASP A 25 -7.46 10.08 -17.25
CA ASP A 25 -8.36 11.10 -17.79
C ASP A 25 -9.85 10.67 -17.78
N GLY A 26 -10.27 9.97 -16.72
CA GLY A 26 -11.64 9.46 -16.57
C GLY A 26 -11.94 8.17 -17.34
N ARG A 27 -10.98 7.58 -18.06
CA ARG A 27 -11.12 6.28 -18.72
C ARG A 27 -10.47 5.16 -17.92
N MET A 28 -11.23 4.08 -17.68
CA MET A 28 -10.70 2.88 -17.04
C MET A 28 -9.70 2.18 -17.94
N CYS A 29 -8.50 1.93 -17.40
CA CYS A 29 -7.45 1.15 -18.06
C CYS A 29 -7.28 -0.15 -17.28
N PRO A 30 -7.49 -1.33 -17.90
CA PRO A 30 -7.26 -2.60 -17.24
C PRO A 30 -5.75 -2.76 -16.98
N VAL A 31 -5.43 -3.11 -15.74
CA VAL A 31 -4.06 -3.36 -15.27
C VAL A 31 -4.05 -4.76 -14.70
N ASN A 32 -3.25 -5.64 -15.30
CA ASN A 32 -3.18 -7.05 -14.90
C ASN A 32 -1.99 -7.33 -13.99
N ASP A 33 -0.91 -6.56 -14.14
CA ASP A 33 0.36 -6.83 -13.49
C ASP A 33 0.87 -5.65 -12.67
N ASP A 34 1.87 -5.95 -11.84
CA ASP A 34 2.60 -5.03 -10.97
C ASP A 34 3.30 -3.93 -11.74
N ASP A 35 3.60 -4.20 -13.00
CA ASP A 35 4.26 -3.31 -13.92
C ASP A 35 3.45 -3.27 -15.21
N THR A 36 2.71 -2.20 -15.41
CA THR A 36 1.88 -2.04 -16.60
C THR A 36 2.21 -0.75 -17.32
N LEU A 37 2.43 -0.88 -18.63
CA LEU A 37 2.58 0.23 -19.54
C LEU A 37 1.21 0.66 -20.08
N ILE A 38 0.79 1.87 -19.70
CA ILE A 38 -0.46 2.47 -20.16
C ILE A 38 -0.13 3.46 -21.27
N PRO A 39 -0.50 3.18 -22.54
CA PRO A 39 -0.26 4.12 -23.63
C PRO A 39 -1.13 5.35 -23.44
N VAL A 40 -0.52 6.54 -23.47
CA VAL A 40 -1.22 7.82 -23.32
C VAL A 40 -0.76 8.82 -24.36
N SER A 41 -1.64 9.76 -24.70
CA SER A 41 -1.25 10.89 -25.55
C SER A 41 -0.36 11.86 -24.75
N PRO A 42 0.62 12.53 -25.42
CA PRO A 42 1.47 13.52 -24.77
C PRO A 42 0.65 14.63 -24.10
N GLY A 43 1.19 15.19 -23.02
CA GLY A 43 0.59 16.27 -22.24
C GLY A 43 0.46 15.96 -20.75
N VAL A 44 -0.22 16.86 -20.02
CA VAL A 44 -0.59 16.64 -18.61
C VAL A 44 -1.80 15.73 -18.57
N ARG A 45 -1.66 14.59 -17.88
CA ARG A 45 -2.69 13.55 -17.74
C ARG A 45 -3.03 13.35 -16.28
N MET A 46 -4.30 13.18 -15.97
CA MET A 46 -4.76 12.88 -14.61
C MET A 46 -4.83 11.38 -14.44
N LEU A 47 -3.94 10.83 -13.61
CA LEU A 47 -3.92 9.43 -13.22
C LEU A 47 -4.67 9.29 -11.90
N ALA A 48 -5.64 8.40 -11.84
CA ALA A 48 -6.32 8.00 -10.62
C ALA A 48 -6.23 6.48 -10.45
N VAL A 49 -5.81 6.03 -9.27
CA VAL A 49 -5.63 4.60 -8.95
C VAL A 49 -6.36 4.30 -7.66
N SER A 50 -7.13 3.22 -7.65
CA SER A 50 -7.83 2.71 -6.46
C SER A 50 -7.51 1.23 -6.30
N GLU A 51 -7.24 0.85 -5.06
CA GLU A 51 -6.92 -0.53 -4.72
C GLU A 51 -8.20 -1.32 -4.48
N ASN A 52 -8.32 -2.52 -5.05
CA ASN A 52 -9.54 -3.31 -4.87
C ASN A 52 -9.44 -4.14 -3.58
N MET A 53 -9.81 -3.52 -2.46
CA MET A 53 -9.88 -4.13 -1.13
C MET A 53 -11.33 -4.53 -0.79
N PRO A 54 -11.56 -5.45 0.18
CA PRO A 54 -12.92 -5.87 0.58
C PRO A 54 -13.82 -4.72 1.04
N ALA A 55 -13.23 -3.59 1.44
CA ALA A 55 -13.92 -2.33 1.69
C ALA A 55 -13.45 -1.27 0.68
N PRO A 56 -14.32 -0.34 0.27
CA PRO A 56 -14.03 0.64 -0.78
C PRO A 56 -12.83 1.51 -0.38
N SER A 57 -11.70 1.32 -1.06
CA SER A 57 -10.51 2.13 -0.84
C SER A 57 -10.68 3.51 -1.46
N LYS A 58 -10.04 4.51 -0.86
CA LYS A 58 -10.01 5.86 -1.44
C LYS A 58 -9.12 5.88 -2.69
N TRP A 59 -9.55 6.68 -3.66
CA TRP A 59 -8.79 6.92 -4.89
C TRP A 59 -7.57 7.80 -4.60
N ALA A 60 -6.41 7.39 -5.10
CA ALA A 60 -5.22 8.22 -5.17
C ALA A 60 -5.19 8.88 -6.54
N SER A 61 -5.08 10.21 -6.61
CA SER A 61 -5.01 10.95 -7.88
C SER A 61 -3.72 11.77 -7.97
N MET A 62 -3.15 11.82 -9.17
CA MET A 62 -1.91 12.54 -9.46
C MET A 62 -1.90 13.05 -10.90
N SER A 63 -1.43 14.28 -11.10
CA SER A 63 -1.18 14.81 -12.44
C SER A 63 0.22 14.43 -12.90
N VAL A 64 0.31 13.82 -14.08
CA VAL A 64 1.56 13.33 -14.68
C VAL A 64 1.77 14.07 -15.99
N SER A 65 2.90 14.77 -16.11
CA SER A 65 3.30 15.43 -17.36
C SER A 65 4.13 14.45 -18.20
N VAL A 66 3.65 14.10 -19.39
CA VAL A 66 4.30 13.15 -20.30
C VAL A 66 4.71 13.85 -21.60
N ALA A 67 6.01 13.93 -21.88
CA ALA A 67 6.50 14.48 -23.14
C ALA A 67 6.32 13.49 -24.31
N PRO A 68 6.29 13.96 -25.58
CA PRO A 68 6.19 13.08 -26.73
C PRO A 68 7.34 12.06 -26.78
N GLY A 69 7.02 10.77 -26.89
CA GLY A 69 8.01 9.69 -26.93
C GLY A 69 8.61 9.31 -25.58
N GLN A 70 8.16 9.94 -24.48
CA GLN A 70 8.63 9.65 -23.13
C GLN A 70 7.78 8.56 -22.47
N VAL A 71 8.44 7.71 -21.69
CA VAL A 71 7.78 6.81 -20.74
C VAL A 71 8.00 7.37 -19.33
N VAL A 72 6.93 7.81 -18.67
CA VAL A 72 7.00 8.32 -17.30
C VAL A 72 6.67 7.19 -16.33
N THR A 73 7.60 6.90 -15.42
CA THR A 73 7.38 5.87 -14.40
C THR A 73 6.71 6.50 -13.17
N VAL A 74 5.59 5.92 -12.76
CA VAL A 74 4.84 6.32 -11.58
C VAL A 74 4.72 5.11 -10.66
N TYR A 75 5.04 5.31 -9.40
CA TYR A 75 4.91 4.30 -8.36
C TYR A 75 3.60 4.51 -7.63
N PHE A 76 2.81 3.45 -7.55
CA PHE A 76 1.60 3.39 -6.73
C PHE A 76 1.85 2.51 -5.52
N SER A 77 1.62 3.08 -4.35
CA SER A 77 1.75 2.39 -3.08
C SER A 77 0.35 2.11 -2.51
N PRO A 78 -0.04 0.82 -2.33
CA PRO A 78 -1.35 0.47 -1.85
C PRO A 78 -1.53 0.90 -0.39
N PRO A 79 -2.74 1.33 -0.01
CA PRO A 79 -2.99 1.74 1.37
C PRO A 79 -2.85 0.55 2.32
N ALA A 80 -2.34 0.79 3.53
CA ALA A 80 -2.27 -0.25 4.56
C ALA A 80 -3.64 -0.61 5.16
N PHE A 81 -4.62 0.30 5.06
CA PHE A 81 -5.97 0.14 5.59
C PHE A 81 -6.99 0.59 4.54
N PRO A 82 -8.16 -0.07 4.45
CA PRO A 82 -9.17 0.24 3.43
C PRO A 82 -9.76 1.66 3.55
N SER A 83 -9.69 2.29 4.73
CA SER A 83 -10.19 3.65 4.96
C SER A 83 -9.22 4.76 4.49
N VAL A 84 -7.99 4.39 4.10
CA VAL A 84 -6.92 5.33 3.75
C VAL A 84 -6.70 5.30 2.24
N SER A 85 -6.30 6.43 1.66
CA SER A 85 -5.91 6.50 0.25
C SER A 85 -4.51 5.92 0.05
N GLY A 86 -4.30 5.25 -1.08
CA GLY A 86 -2.94 4.92 -1.52
C GLY A 86 -2.15 6.18 -1.83
N VAL A 87 -0.85 6.02 -2.09
CA VAL A 87 -0.01 7.16 -2.44
C VAL A 87 0.62 6.94 -3.80
N LEU A 88 0.57 7.98 -4.63
CA LEU A 88 1.19 8.03 -5.94
C LEU A 88 2.42 8.93 -5.88
N GLY A 89 3.50 8.52 -6.54
CA GLY A 89 4.71 9.32 -6.60
C GLY A 89 5.63 8.92 -7.76
N PHE A 90 6.58 9.80 -8.05
CA PHE A 90 7.64 9.53 -9.05
C PHE A 90 8.80 8.69 -8.49
N ALA A 91 8.83 8.49 -7.17
CA ALA A 91 9.81 7.67 -6.48
C ALA A 91 9.11 6.48 -5.79
N PRO A 92 9.81 5.36 -5.59
CA PRO A 92 9.30 4.26 -4.78
C PRO A 92 8.98 4.77 -3.38
N GLN A 93 7.73 4.62 -2.96
CA GLN A 93 7.31 4.99 -1.61
C GLN A 93 7.24 3.73 -0.75
N THR A 94 7.91 3.78 0.39
CA THR A 94 7.89 2.69 1.37
C THR A 94 6.91 3.08 2.47
N HIS A 95 5.79 2.37 2.60
CA HIS A 95 5.00 2.48 3.82
C HIS A 95 5.81 1.89 4.98
N SER A 96 6.23 2.75 5.90
CA SER A 96 6.76 2.33 7.20
C SER A 96 5.59 1.81 8.06
N SER A 97 5.09 0.61 7.74
CA SER A 97 4.12 -0.11 8.58
C SER A 97 4.80 -0.84 9.76
N TRP A 98 6.13 -0.78 9.82
CA TRP A 98 6.96 -1.36 10.88
C TRP A 98 6.62 -0.87 12.29
N PRO A 99 6.34 0.43 12.55
CA PRO A 99 6.08 0.90 13.91
C PRO A 99 4.85 0.25 14.55
N TRP A 100 3.77 0.05 13.78
CA TRP A 100 2.55 -0.58 14.27
C TRP A 100 2.74 -2.06 14.60
N MET A 101 3.56 -2.75 13.80
CA MET A 101 3.93 -4.15 14.05
C MET A 101 4.66 -4.30 15.39
N TYR A 102 5.58 -3.38 15.72
CA TYR A 102 6.27 -3.40 17.03
C TYR A 102 5.33 -3.12 18.20
N VAL A 103 4.34 -2.23 18.03
CA VAL A 103 3.31 -1.98 19.05
C VAL A 103 2.48 -3.24 19.30
N LEU A 104 2.02 -3.91 18.23
CA LEU A 104 1.24 -5.14 18.35
C LEU A 104 2.04 -6.26 19.03
N LEU A 105 3.31 -6.45 18.64
CA LEU A 105 4.23 -7.40 19.27
C LEU A 105 4.46 -7.07 20.75
N GLY A 106 4.59 -5.79 21.10
CA GLY A 106 4.73 -5.35 22.49
C GLY A 106 3.50 -5.66 23.34
N VAL A 107 2.29 -5.42 22.82
CA VAL A 107 1.04 -5.76 23.51
C VAL A 107 0.90 -7.27 23.69
N LEU A 108 1.23 -8.06 22.66
CA LEU A 108 1.19 -9.52 22.74
C LEU A 108 2.19 -10.05 23.77
N ALA A 109 3.43 -9.52 23.77
CA ALA A 109 4.45 -9.89 24.74
C ALA A 109 4.00 -9.54 26.17
N LEU A 110 3.38 -8.37 26.39
CA LEU A 110 2.86 -7.97 27.69
C LEU A 110 1.75 -8.91 28.17
N MET A 111 0.83 -9.31 27.27
CA MET A 111 -0.24 -10.25 27.61
C MET A 111 0.26 -11.65 28.01
N VAL A 112 1.46 -12.05 27.57
CA VAL A 112 2.04 -13.36 27.94
C VAL A 112 2.94 -13.24 29.16
N ILE A 113 3.82 -12.23 29.20
CA ILE A 113 4.82 -12.04 30.24
C ILE A 113 4.17 -11.68 31.58
N LEU A 114 3.16 -10.80 31.58
CA LEU A 114 2.52 -10.34 32.81
C LEU A 114 1.84 -11.49 33.59
N PRO A 115 0.95 -12.32 32.99
CA PRO A 115 0.36 -13.44 33.72
C PRO A 115 1.38 -14.52 34.07
N ALA A 116 2.39 -14.78 33.22
CA ALA A 116 3.46 -15.72 33.54
C ALA A 116 4.27 -15.26 34.76
N ALA A 117 4.59 -13.97 34.84
CA ALA A 117 5.29 -13.39 35.99
C ALA A 117 4.44 -13.44 37.26
N VAL A 118 3.14 -13.11 37.17
CA VAL A 118 2.20 -13.22 38.31
C VAL A 118 2.10 -14.66 38.78
N PHE A 119 1.96 -15.62 37.87
CA PHE A 119 1.88 -17.05 38.19
C PHE A 119 3.17 -17.55 38.86
N LEU A 120 4.34 -17.13 38.37
CA LEU A 120 5.63 -17.43 38.97
C LEU A 120 5.73 -16.88 40.41
N VAL A 121 5.33 -15.63 40.63
CA VAL A 121 5.33 -15.00 41.96
C VAL A 121 4.40 -15.74 42.92
N VAL A 122 3.20 -16.12 42.47
CA VAL A 122 2.26 -16.91 43.28
C VAL A 122 2.87 -18.27 43.65
N LEU A 123 3.53 -18.96 42.72
CA LEU A 123 4.22 -20.22 43.00
C LEU A 123 5.35 -20.05 44.02
N LEU A 124 6.15 -18.98 43.91
CA LEU A 124 7.24 -18.70 44.85
C LEU A 124 6.72 -18.40 46.25
N ILE A 125 5.61 -17.65 46.37
CA ILE A 125 4.97 -17.38 47.67
C ILE A 125 4.36 -18.66 48.25
N ALA A 126 3.76 -19.52 47.44
CA ALA A 126 3.17 -20.78 47.91
C ALA A 126 4.22 -21.84 48.28
N ALA A 127 5.45 -21.72 47.78
CA ALA A 127 6.56 -22.62 48.07
C ALA A 127 7.47 -22.16 49.23
N ALA A 128 7.26 -20.94 49.76
CA ALA A 128 7.99 -20.36 50.88
C ALA A 128 7.23 -20.53 52.20
#